data_AF-A0A6P0U538-F1
#
_entry.id   AF-A0A6P0U538-F1
#
_cell.length_a   1.000
_cell.length_b   1.000
_cell.length_c   1.000
_cell.angle_alpha   90.00
_cell.angle_beta   90.00
_cell.angle_gamma   90.00
#
_symmetry.space_group_name_H-M   'P 1'
#
loop_
_entity.id
_entity.type
_entity.pdbx_description
1 polymer ?
#
loop_
_entity_poly.entity_id
_entity_poly.type
_entity_poly.pdbx_seq_one_letter_code
_entity_poly.pdbx_strand_id
1 'polypeptide(L)'
;MTAVVLDSLETTFSDFSTWYANEVRESSGLAVKQRAFMSLACDVCDQRLYGPLEFHIKIALDHGATRQDVKEAILHMGVYGAYPKCFETIARLKEIYAEFDSKGLYLTGNQVSHPEPEINWILDTNVKDGLIAFEPQYGDLSSRMAGEIWGRPGLTPMERVYISIAGDVSQQTLSAEGPFPFHVSLCLENGMTRSQIREMLMYLTIDAGFSRVWNAFKALDSYFETLDA
;
A
#
# COMPACT_ATOMS: atom_id res chain seq x y z
N MET A 1 15.57 2.59 10.50
CA MET A 1 16.88 3.18 10.84
C MET A 1 16.63 4.26 11.86
N THR A 2 17.13 4.14 13.09
CA THR A 2 16.96 5.18 14.11
C THR A 2 17.80 6.40 13.75
N ALA A 3 17.31 7.62 14.04
CA ALA A 3 18.01 8.90 13.80
C ALA A 3 19.50 8.84 14.19
N VAL A 4 19.83 8.13 15.28
CA VAL A 4 21.19 7.86 15.78
C VAL A 4 22.19 7.37 14.71
N VAL A 5 21.76 6.53 13.75
CA VAL A 5 22.66 6.02 12.69
C VAL A 5 22.91 7.09 11.62
N LEU A 6 21.89 7.88 11.28
CA LEU A 6 22.00 8.96 10.30
C LEU A 6 22.77 10.14 10.87
N ASP A 7 22.55 10.51 12.14
CA ASP A 7 23.27 11.58 12.84
C ASP A 7 24.78 11.36 12.87
N SER A 8 25.22 10.09 12.92
CA SER A 8 26.64 9.74 12.93
C SER A 8 27.34 9.88 11.57
N LEU A 9 26.57 9.97 10.47
CA LEU A 9 27.08 10.05 9.10
C LEU A 9 26.80 11.40 8.44
N GLU A 10 25.59 11.94 8.63
CA GLU A 10 25.14 13.22 8.05
C GLU A 10 23.94 13.79 8.82
N THR A 11 24.20 14.77 9.69
CA THR A 11 23.17 15.41 10.52
C THR A 11 22.17 16.21 9.69
N THR A 12 22.59 16.83 8.59
CA THR A 12 21.70 17.65 7.74
C THR A 12 20.56 16.81 7.16
N PHE A 13 20.89 15.61 6.70
CA PHE A 13 19.90 14.71 6.12
C PHE A 13 18.98 14.12 7.20
N SER A 14 19.51 13.87 8.40
CA SER A 14 18.73 13.40 9.55
C SER A 14 17.68 14.44 9.99
N ASP A 15 18.09 15.71 10.13
CA ASP A 15 17.22 16.83 10.48
C ASP A 15 16.14 17.04 9.42
N PHE A 16 16.54 17.06 8.14
CA PHE A 16 15.61 17.17 7.01
C PHE A 16 14.58 16.04 7.02
N SER A 17 15.02 14.79 7.17
CA SER A 17 14.14 13.62 7.17
C SER A 17 13.15 13.66 8.33
N THR A 18 13.59 14.12 9.51
CA THR A 18 12.75 14.23 10.70
C THR A 18 11.69 15.31 10.52
N TRP A 19 12.10 16.52 10.11
CA TRP A 19 11.17 17.61 9.83
C TRP A 19 10.13 17.18 8.79
N TYR A 20 10.59 16.65 7.66
CA TYR A 20 9.71 16.28 6.56
C TYR A 20 8.73 15.17 6.94
N ALA A 21 9.18 14.14 7.66
CA ALA A 21 8.31 13.09 8.14
C ALA A 21 7.24 13.63 9.11
N ASN A 22 7.57 14.62 9.95
CA ASN A 22 6.61 15.22 10.87
C ASN A 22 5.55 16.03 10.13
N GLU A 23 5.95 16.90 9.21
CA GLU A 23 5.02 17.72 8.40
C GLU A 23 4.00 16.85 7.65
N VAL A 24 4.46 15.74 7.07
CA VAL A 24 3.62 14.89 6.23
C VAL A 24 2.74 13.95 7.05
N ARG A 25 3.22 13.39 8.16
CA ARG A 25 2.51 12.35 8.94
C ARG A 25 1.23 12.85 9.62
N GLU A 26 1.11 14.15 9.89
CA GLU A 26 -0.06 14.72 10.57
C GLU A 26 -1.26 14.93 9.63
N SER A 27 -1.08 14.82 8.32
CA SER A 27 -2.06 15.33 7.34
C SER A 27 -3.08 14.32 6.81
N SER A 28 -2.82 13.00 6.80
CA SER A 28 -3.59 12.03 5.96
C SER A 28 -5.02 11.64 6.40
N GLY A 29 -5.42 11.90 7.64
CA GLY A 29 -6.65 11.33 8.23
C GLY A 29 -6.68 9.79 8.38
N LEU A 30 -5.66 9.07 7.92
CA LEU A 30 -5.53 7.62 8.02
C LEU A 30 -5.00 7.18 9.39
N ALA A 31 -5.25 5.93 9.78
CA ALA A 31 -4.60 5.32 10.93
C ALA A 31 -3.12 5.02 10.64
N VAL A 32 -2.26 5.03 11.67
CA VAL A 32 -0.83 4.73 11.52
C VAL A 32 -0.61 3.35 10.88
N LYS A 33 -1.41 2.35 11.28
CA LYS A 33 -1.39 0.99 10.70
C LYS A 33 -1.63 1.01 9.18
N GLN A 34 -2.61 1.79 8.73
CA GLN A 34 -2.96 1.90 7.30
C GLN A 34 -1.84 2.57 6.50
N ARG A 35 -1.27 3.66 7.04
CA ARG A 35 -0.09 4.31 6.45
C ARG A 35 1.11 3.37 6.34
N ALA A 36 1.35 2.55 7.37
CA ALA A 36 2.43 1.57 7.33
C ALA A 36 2.20 0.53 6.22
N PHE A 37 0.97 0.06 6.01
CA PHE A 37 0.66 -0.84 4.88
C PHE A 37 0.91 -0.17 3.52
N MET A 38 0.59 1.11 3.37
CA MET A 38 0.93 1.86 2.16
C MET A 38 2.44 1.96 1.95
N SER A 39 3.21 2.25 3.00
CA SER A 39 4.67 2.30 2.92
C SER A 39 5.27 0.94 2.57
N LEU A 40 4.73 -0.17 3.11
CA LEU A 40 5.12 -1.53 2.72
C LEU A 40 4.86 -1.80 1.24
N ALA A 41 3.75 -1.28 0.68
CA ALA A 41 3.48 -1.36 -0.75
C ALA A 41 4.57 -0.69 -1.58
N CYS A 42 5.02 0.50 -1.16
CA CYS A 42 6.13 1.21 -1.77
C CYS A 42 7.46 0.43 -1.64
N ASP A 43 7.73 -0.16 -0.47
CA ASP A 43 8.93 -0.97 -0.24
C ASP A 43 8.97 -2.21 -1.15
N VAL A 44 7.84 -2.89 -1.34
CA VAL A 44 7.72 -4.00 -2.30
C VAL A 44 8.00 -3.49 -3.71
N CYS A 45 7.33 -2.41 -4.11
CA CYS A 45 7.44 -1.80 -5.44
C CYS A 45 8.87 -1.42 -5.82
N ASP A 46 9.61 -0.81 -4.88
CA ASP A 46 10.97 -0.33 -5.10
C ASP A 46 12.05 -1.30 -4.57
N GLN A 47 11.66 -2.48 -4.09
CA GLN A 47 12.54 -3.54 -3.56
C GLN A 47 13.46 -3.05 -2.43
N ARG A 48 12.90 -2.31 -1.46
CA ARG A 48 13.63 -1.77 -0.30
C ARG A 48 13.77 -2.77 0.83
N LEU A 49 14.41 -3.91 0.57
CA LEU A 49 14.43 -5.10 1.42
C LEU A 49 15.20 -5.00 2.76
N TYR A 50 15.63 -3.81 3.18
CA TYR A 50 16.47 -3.65 4.39
C TYR A 50 15.83 -2.69 5.39
N GLY A 51 16.53 -1.61 5.74
CA GLY A 51 16.13 -0.69 6.80
C GLY A 51 14.71 -0.14 6.69
N PRO A 52 14.25 0.32 5.50
CA PRO A 52 12.87 0.81 5.32
C PRO A 52 11.81 -0.27 5.56
N LEU A 53 11.93 -1.43 4.90
CA LEU A 53 10.99 -2.53 5.06
C LEU A 53 10.85 -2.96 6.52
N GLU A 54 11.95 -3.21 7.23
CA GLU A 54 11.91 -3.60 8.64
C GLU A 54 11.28 -2.51 9.52
N PHE A 55 11.54 -1.24 9.20
CA PHE A 55 10.97 -0.10 9.93
C PHE A 55 9.45 -0.01 9.75
N HIS A 56 8.93 -0.12 8.53
CA HIS A 56 7.50 -0.09 8.27
C HIS A 56 6.77 -1.33 8.82
N ILE A 57 7.41 -2.51 8.80
CA ILE A 57 6.90 -3.71 9.47
C ILE A 57 6.71 -3.44 10.97
N LYS A 58 7.70 -2.86 11.65
CA LYS A 58 7.61 -2.55 13.09
C LYS A 58 6.49 -1.55 13.37
N ILE A 59 6.39 -0.48 12.57
CA ILE A 59 5.30 0.50 12.72
C ILE A 59 3.94 -0.19 12.62
N ALA A 60 3.73 -1.06 11.62
CA ALA A 60 2.47 -1.77 11.48
C ALA A 60 2.15 -2.62 12.73
N LEU A 61 3.12 -3.41 13.18
CA LEU A 61 2.97 -4.32 14.34
C LEU A 61 2.74 -3.55 15.65
N ASP A 62 3.47 -2.45 15.88
CA ASP A 62 3.31 -1.57 17.04
C ASP A 62 1.92 -0.92 17.10
N HIS A 63 1.25 -0.79 15.95
CA HIS A 63 -0.08 -0.19 15.82
C HIS A 63 -1.18 -1.22 15.55
N GLY A 64 -0.98 -2.44 16.04
CA GLY A 64 -2.02 -3.47 16.12
C GLY A 64 -2.17 -4.35 14.88
N ALA A 65 -1.28 -4.26 13.90
CA ALA A 65 -1.21 -5.30 12.87
C ALA A 65 -0.64 -6.59 13.45
N THR A 66 -1.07 -7.72 12.92
CA THR A 66 -0.44 -9.01 13.14
C THR A 66 0.66 -9.25 12.10
N ARG A 67 1.49 -10.28 12.34
CA ARG A 67 2.45 -10.76 11.33
C ARG A 67 1.75 -11.27 10.07
N GLN A 68 0.55 -11.84 10.21
CA GLN A 68 -0.22 -12.26 9.05
C GLN A 68 -0.73 -11.05 8.26
N ASP A 69 -1.23 -10.00 8.90
CA ASP A 69 -1.71 -8.79 8.18
C ASP A 69 -0.58 -8.13 7.36
N VAL A 70 0.64 -8.08 7.91
CA VAL A 70 1.83 -7.60 7.18
C VAL A 70 2.12 -8.47 5.95
N LYS A 71 2.02 -9.80 6.08
CA LYS A 71 2.15 -10.71 4.93
C LYS A 71 1.06 -10.46 3.90
N GLU A 72 -0.18 -10.24 4.33
CA GLU A 72 -1.29 -9.95 3.42
C GLU A 72 -1.11 -8.63 2.68
N ALA A 73 -0.52 -7.60 3.33
CA ALA A 73 -0.19 -6.35 2.67
C ALA A 73 0.88 -6.52 1.57
N ILE A 74 1.89 -7.35 1.84
CA ILE A 74 2.93 -7.70 0.84
C ILE A 74 2.33 -8.56 -0.29
N LEU A 75 1.50 -9.56 0.03
CA LEU A 75 0.87 -10.44 -0.96
C LEU A 75 -0.13 -9.70 -1.84
N HIS A 76 -0.80 -8.68 -1.32
CA HIS A 76 -1.71 -7.82 -2.09
C HIS A 76 -0.99 -7.15 -3.27
N MET A 77 0.29 -6.83 -3.10
CA MET A 77 1.15 -6.31 -4.16
C MET A 77 1.50 -7.32 -5.24
N GLY A 78 1.16 -8.61 -5.10
CA GLY A 78 1.36 -9.60 -6.17
C GLY A 78 0.62 -9.22 -7.46
N VAL A 79 -0.55 -8.58 -7.31
CA VAL A 79 -1.41 -8.13 -8.42
C VAL A 79 -0.89 -6.83 -9.05
N TYR A 80 -0.35 -5.91 -8.25
CA TYR A 80 -0.02 -4.53 -8.67
C TYR A 80 1.48 -4.22 -8.76
N GLY A 81 2.28 -4.73 -7.83
CA GLY A 81 3.74 -4.56 -7.74
C GLY A 81 4.57 -5.69 -8.37
N ALA A 82 3.90 -6.70 -8.92
CA ALA A 82 4.42 -7.93 -9.52
C ALA A 82 4.88 -9.03 -8.55
N TYR A 83 4.53 -10.28 -8.89
CA TYR A 83 4.87 -11.49 -8.14
C TYR A 83 6.35 -11.66 -7.74
N PRO A 84 7.35 -11.41 -8.62
CA PRO A 84 8.76 -11.57 -8.24
C PRO A 84 9.18 -10.66 -7.09
N LYS A 85 8.66 -9.42 -7.07
CA LYS A 85 8.95 -8.47 -6.00
C LYS A 85 8.41 -8.94 -4.66
N CYS A 86 7.21 -9.49 -4.64
CA CYS A 86 6.61 -10.06 -3.45
C CYS A 86 7.39 -11.29 -2.95
N PHE A 87 7.88 -12.14 -3.85
CA PHE A 87 8.69 -13.30 -3.49
C PHE A 87 9.95 -12.89 -2.70
N GLU A 88 10.71 -11.92 -3.23
CA GLU A 88 11.91 -11.41 -2.55
C GLU A 88 11.57 -10.75 -1.21
N THR A 89 10.47 -9.98 -1.16
CA THR A 89 10.02 -9.38 0.10
C THR A 89 9.60 -10.42 1.14
N ILE A 90 8.91 -11.50 0.75
CA ILE A 90 8.54 -12.58 1.66
C ILE A 90 9.77 -13.36 2.14
N ALA A 91 10.75 -13.60 1.27
CA ALA A 91 12.01 -14.22 1.66
C ALA A 91 12.71 -13.39 2.75
N ARG A 92 12.80 -12.08 2.56
CA ARG A 92 13.35 -11.17 3.56
C ARG A 92 12.50 -11.11 4.84
N LEU A 93 11.17 -11.09 4.71
CA LEU A 93 10.25 -11.06 5.85
C LEU A 93 10.47 -12.26 6.79
N LYS A 94 10.77 -13.44 6.23
CA LYS A 94 11.10 -14.64 7.00
C LYS A 94 12.32 -14.43 7.89
N GLU A 95 13.36 -13.77 7.37
CA GLU A 95 14.57 -13.46 8.14
C GLU A 95 14.27 -12.45 9.25
N ILE A 96 13.54 -11.38 8.94
CA ILE A 96 13.12 -10.37 9.92
C ILE A 96 12.31 -11.01 11.06
N TYR A 97 11.38 -11.91 10.73
CA TYR A 97 10.57 -12.59 11.74
C TYR A 97 11.37 -13.58 12.58
N ALA A 98 12.37 -14.27 12.01
CA ALA A 98 13.30 -15.09 12.78
C ALA A 98 14.11 -14.23 13.78
N GLU A 99 14.54 -13.04 13.38
CA GLU A 99 15.19 -12.10 14.29
C GLU A 99 14.24 -11.62 15.41
N PHE A 100 12.97 -11.34 15.09
CA PHE A 100 11.97 -10.96 16.09
C PHE A 100 11.69 -12.12 17.06
N ASP A 101 11.61 -13.35 16.57
CA ASP A 101 11.43 -14.56 17.38
C ASP A 101 12.57 -14.75 18.37
N SER A 102 13.82 -14.56 17.92
CA SER A 102 15.00 -14.63 18.80
C SER A 102 14.98 -13.62 19.97
N LYS A 103 14.17 -12.56 19.84
CA LYS A 103 14.01 -11.49 20.82
C LYS A 103 12.67 -11.56 21.56
N GLY A 104 11.81 -12.54 21.24
CA GLY A 104 10.47 -12.66 21.82
C GLY A 104 9.51 -11.54 21.42
N LEU A 105 9.70 -10.91 20.27
CA LEU A 105 8.92 -9.74 19.82
C LEU A 105 7.81 -10.13 18.83
N TYR A 106 6.66 -9.44 18.91
CA TYR A 106 5.57 -9.52 17.93
C TYR A 106 5.07 -10.94 17.65
N LEU A 107 4.96 -11.79 18.68
CA LEU A 107 4.63 -13.22 18.58
C LEU A 107 3.14 -13.49 18.28
N THR A 108 2.61 -12.90 17.22
CA THR A 108 1.18 -13.00 16.82
C THR A 108 0.84 -14.29 16.06
N GLY A 109 1.85 -15.09 15.66
CA GLY A 109 1.63 -16.33 14.92
C GLY A 109 0.88 -16.11 13.60
N ASN A 110 -0.16 -16.91 13.36
CA ASN A 110 -1.03 -16.81 12.18
C ASN A 110 -2.35 -16.07 12.47
N GLN A 111 -2.44 -15.33 13.58
CA GLN A 111 -3.61 -14.51 13.86
C GLN A 111 -3.79 -13.46 12.76
N VAL A 112 -5.04 -13.15 12.45
CA VAL A 112 -5.44 -12.09 11.51
C VAL A 112 -6.28 -11.05 12.25
N SER A 113 -6.13 -9.78 11.91
CA SER A 113 -6.91 -8.71 12.55
C SER A 113 -8.34 -8.61 12.04
N HIS A 114 -8.59 -9.12 10.83
CA HIS A 114 -9.88 -9.04 10.16
C HIS A 114 -10.26 -10.40 9.56
N PRO A 115 -11.55 -10.79 9.57
CA PRO A 115 -12.01 -11.99 8.89
C PRO A 115 -11.88 -11.83 7.36
N GLU A 116 -12.30 -12.85 6.62
CA GLU A 116 -12.49 -12.73 5.18
C GLU A 116 -13.44 -11.56 4.87
N PRO A 117 -13.12 -10.71 3.88
CA PRO A 117 -13.95 -9.57 3.54
C PRO A 117 -15.33 -9.99 3.02
N GLU A 118 -16.37 -9.27 3.43
CA GLU A 118 -17.74 -9.52 2.95
C GLU A 118 -17.94 -9.14 1.48
N ILE A 119 -17.08 -8.25 0.94
CA ILE A 119 -17.13 -7.75 -0.43
C ILE A 119 -15.79 -7.95 -1.12
N ASN A 120 -15.84 -8.40 -2.37
CA ASN A 120 -14.71 -8.50 -3.28
C ASN A 120 -14.95 -7.63 -4.52
N TRP A 121 -14.45 -6.39 -4.54
CA TRP A 121 -14.74 -5.45 -5.64
C TRP A 121 -14.22 -5.89 -7.01
N ILE A 122 -13.34 -6.88 -7.10
CA ILE A 122 -12.94 -7.45 -8.39
C ILE A 122 -14.01 -8.38 -8.95
N LEU A 123 -14.60 -9.23 -8.09
CA LEU A 123 -15.55 -10.27 -8.48
C LEU A 123 -17.02 -9.82 -8.42
N ASP A 124 -17.33 -8.89 -7.52
CA ASP A 124 -18.70 -8.48 -7.19
C ASP A 124 -19.12 -7.18 -7.88
N THR A 125 -18.28 -6.63 -8.77
CA THR A 125 -18.57 -5.44 -9.57
C THR A 125 -18.34 -5.69 -11.07
N ASN A 126 -18.57 -4.66 -11.89
CA ASN A 126 -18.37 -4.71 -13.33
C ASN A 126 -16.88 -4.75 -13.77
N VAL A 127 -15.92 -4.69 -12.84
CA VAL A 127 -14.48 -4.76 -13.15
C VAL A 127 -14.15 -6.04 -13.93
N LYS A 128 -14.61 -7.20 -13.45
CA LYS A 128 -14.39 -8.48 -14.13
C LYS A 128 -14.95 -8.47 -15.56
N ASP A 129 -16.17 -7.98 -15.73
CA ASP A 129 -16.82 -7.93 -17.04
C ASP A 129 -16.07 -6.99 -18.00
N GLY A 130 -15.60 -5.85 -17.51
CA GLY A 130 -14.77 -4.91 -18.27
C GLY A 130 -13.44 -5.52 -18.71
N LEU A 131 -12.75 -6.24 -17.82
CA LEU A 131 -11.49 -6.91 -18.14
C LEU A 131 -11.68 -8.04 -19.16
N ILE A 132 -12.76 -8.83 -19.05
CA ILE A 132 -13.11 -9.87 -20.02
C ILE A 132 -13.47 -9.27 -21.38
N ALA A 133 -14.20 -8.16 -21.40
CA ALA A 133 -14.55 -7.45 -22.62
C ALA A 133 -13.32 -6.84 -23.32
N PHE A 134 -12.33 -6.40 -22.54
CA PHE A 134 -11.06 -5.89 -23.07
C PHE A 134 -10.22 -6.98 -23.73
N GLU A 135 -9.99 -8.10 -23.04
CA GLU A 135 -9.28 -9.26 -23.57
C GLU A 135 -9.70 -10.53 -22.79
N PRO A 136 -10.48 -11.46 -23.36
CA PRO A 136 -11.12 -12.54 -22.62
C PRO A 136 -10.16 -13.42 -21.81
N GLN A 137 -9.02 -13.81 -22.37
CA GLN A 137 -8.07 -14.68 -21.66
C GLN A 137 -7.41 -13.94 -20.49
N TYR A 138 -7.03 -12.68 -20.72
CA TYR A 138 -6.45 -11.82 -19.70
C TYR A 138 -7.47 -11.52 -18.60
N GLY A 139 -8.70 -11.17 -18.97
CA GLY A 139 -9.77 -10.82 -18.06
C GLY A 139 -10.17 -11.96 -17.13
N ASP A 140 -10.32 -13.18 -17.64
CA ASP A 140 -10.57 -14.36 -16.80
C ASP A 140 -9.40 -14.59 -15.81
N LEU A 141 -8.16 -14.59 -16.31
CA LEU A 141 -6.99 -14.87 -15.49
C LEU A 141 -6.78 -13.82 -14.40
N SER A 142 -6.78 -12.55 -14.78
CA SER A 142 -6.57 -11.42 -13.87
C SER A 142 -7.68 -11.33 -12.83
N SER A 143 -8.95 -11.51 -13.22
CA SER A 143 -10.08 -11.44 -12.27
C SER A 143 -10.04 -12.57 -11.24
N ARG A 144 -9.70 -13.82 -11.64
CA ARG A 144 -9.55 -14.93 -10.69
C ARG A 144 -8.39 -14.70 -9.73
N MET A 145 -7.25 -14.25 -10.25
CA MET A 145 -6.05 -14.01 -9.45
C MET A 145 -6.23 -12.85 -8.48
N ALA A 146 -6.72 -11.70 -8.96
CA ALA A 146 -7.02 -10.57 -8.11
C ALA A 146 -8.18 -10.88 -7.16
N GLY A 147 -9.21 -11.60 -7.61
CA GLY A 147 -10.31 -12.08 -6.76
C GLY A 147 -9.83 -12.93 -5.59
N GLU A 148 -8.92 -13.89 -5.82
CA GLU A 148 -8.29 -14.66 -4.75
C GLU A 148 -7.61 -13.73 -3.73
N ILE A 149 -6.78 -12.80 -4.18
CA ILE A 149 -6.02 -11.90 -3.30
C ILE A 149 -6.93 -10.93 -2.52
N TRP A 150 -7.92 -10.34 -3.18
CA TRP A 150 -8.87 -9.40 -2.56
C TRP A 150 -9.79 -10.05 -1.53
N GLY A 151 -10.05 -11.37 -1.64
CA GLY A 151 -10.90 -12.12 -0.72
C GLY A 151 -10.21 -12.68 0.53
N ARG A 152 -8.89 -12.46 0.71
CA ARG A 152 -8.15 -13.05 1.85
C ARG A 152 -8.44 -12.32 3.17
N PRO A 153 -8.37 -13.01 4.33
CA PRO A 153 -8.50 -12.36 5.63
C PRO A 153 -7.29 -11.48 5.98
N GLY A 154 -7.34 -10.77 7.10
CA GLY A 154 -6.23 -9.96 7.66
C GLY A 154 -6.27 -8.49 7.29
N LEU A 155 -6.84 -8.14 6.13
CA LEU A 155 -7.03 -6.76 5.69
C LEU A 155 -8.49 -6.49 5.38
N THR A 156 -8.97 -5.31 5.74
CA THR A 156 -10.27 -4.81 5.29
C THR A 156 -10.25 -4.50 3.78
N PRO A 157 -11.42 -4.46 3.09
CA PRO A 157 -11.50 -3.99 1.70
C PRO A 157 -10.82 -2.63 1.48
N MET A 158 -11.02 -1.68 2.39
CA MET A 158 -10.43 -0.34 2.26
C MET A 158 -8.92 -0.32 2.49
N GLU A 159 -8.39 -1.14 3.40
CA GLU A 159 -6.94 -1.28 3.55
C GLU A 159 -6.29 -1.79 2.25
N ARG A 160 -6.96 -2.70 1.54
CA ARG A 160 -6.52 -3.16 0.21
C ARG A 160 -6.54 -2.04 -0.82
N VAL A 161 -7.57 -1.19 -0.84
CA VAL A 161 -7.63 -0.01 -1.71
C VAL A 161 -6.46 0.93 -1.43
N TYR A 162 -6.13 1.20 -0.17
CA TYR A 162 -5.01 2.09 0.20
C TYR A 162 -3.67 1.54 -0.26
N ILE A 163 -3.44 0.24 -0.09
CA ILE A 163 -2.25 -0.46 -0.59
C ILE A 163 -2.20 -0.39 -2.12
N SER A 164 -3.32 -0.60 -2.81
CA SER A 164 -3.40 -0.50 -4.27
C SER A 164 -3.06 0.90 -4.78
N ILE A 165 -3.57 1.97 -4.15
CA ILE A 165 -3.23 3.36 -4.49
C ILE A 165 -1.72 3.61 -4.32
N ALA A 166 -1.13 3.14 -3.22
CA ALA A 166 0.32 3.24 -3.02
C ALA A 166 1.09 2.51 -4.14
N GLY A 167 0.62 1.31 -4.52
CA GLY A 167 1.11 0.57 -5.67
C GLY A 167 1.03 1.36 -6.97
N ASP A 168 -0.12 1.95 -7.26
CA ASP A 168 -0.35 2.70 -8.49
C ASP A 168 0.58 3.91 -8.61
N VAL A 169 0.72 4.65 -7.52
CA VAL A 169 1.62 5.80 -7.44
C VAL A 169 3.08 5.33 -7.57
N SER A 170 3.49 4.27 -6.88
CA SER A 170 4.87 3.78 -6.97
C SER A 170 5.23 3.23 -8.36
N GLN A 171 4.31 2.52 -9.03
CA GLN A 171 4.54 1.96 -10.37
C GLN A 171 4.15 2.92 -11.50
N GLN A 172 3.55 4.07 -11.19
CA GLN A 172 3.07 5.07 -12.15
C GLN A 172 1.97 4.55 -13.09
N THR A 173 1.10 3.66 -12.61
CA THR A 173 -0.09 3.14 -13.33
C THR A 173 -1.28 4.11 -13.22
N LEU A 174 -1.05 5.34 -13.67
CA LEU A 174 -1.92 6.51 -13.44
C LEU A 174 -2.78 6.91 -14.64
N SER A 175 -2.95 6.04 -15.63
CA SER A 175 -3.75 6.35 -16.84
C SER A 175 -5.22 6.56 -16.51
N ALA A 176 -5.91 7.40 -17.29
CA ALA A 176 -7.33 7.76 -17.09
C ALA A 176 -8.29 6.56 -17.12
N GLU A 177 -7.96 5.51 -17.89
CA GLU A 177 -8.71 4.25 -17.95
C GLU A 177 -7.99 3.12 -17.18
N GLY A 178 -7.06 3.48 -16.31
CA GLY A 178 -6.21 2.56 -15.55
C GLY A 178 -6.75 2.22 -14.16
N PRO A 179 -5.94 1.49 -13.36
CA PRO A 179 -6.31 1.10 -12.00
C PRO A 179 -6.44 2.27 -11.03
N PHE A 180 -5.66 3.35 -11.21
CA PHE A 180 -5.66 4.48 -10.28
C PHE A 180 -7.03 5.18 -10.15
N PRO A 181 -7.70 5.61 -11.24
CA PRO A 181 -9.06 6.15 -11.14
C PRO A 181 -10.07 5.20 -10.49
N PHE A 182 -9.97 3.90 -10.76
CA PHE A 182 -10.82 2.88 -10.13
C PHE A 182 -10.60 2.82 -8.61
N HIS A 183 -9.37 2.74 -8.12
CA HIS A 183 -9.13 2.73 -6.68
C HIS A 183 -9.51 4.06 -6.01
N VAL A 184 -9.36 5.20 -6.70
CA VAL A 184 -9.85 6.50 -6.22
C VAL A 184 -11.39 6.52 -6.15
N SER A 185 -12.11 5.92 -7.11
CA SER A 185 -13.57 5.80 -7.07
C SER A 185 -14.02 5.02 -5.85
N LEU A 186 -13.37 3.88 -5.56
CA LEU A 186 -13.67 3.08 -4.38
C LEU A 186 -13.49 3.88 -3.08
N CYS A 187 -12.45 4.73 -2.99
CA CYS A 187 -12.31 5.63 -1.84
C CYS A 187 -13.51 6.58 -1.68
N LEU A 188 -13.94 7.23 -2.76
CA LEU A 188 -15.07 8.18 -2.73
C LEU A 188 -16.39 7.47 -2.40
N GLU A 189 -16.66 6.33 -3.04
CA GLU A 189 -17.86 5.52 -2.83
C GLU A 189 -17.97 4.98 -1.40
N ASN A 190 -16.83 4.80 -0.73
CA ASN A 190 -16.75 4.36 0.67
C ASN A 190 -16.53 5.52 1.66
N GLY A 191 -16.90 6.74 1.25
CA GLY A 191 -17.05 7.89 2.15
C GLY A 191 -15.79 8.70 2.40
N MET A 192 -14.68 8.43 1.70
CA MET A 192 -13.54 9.35 1.74
C MET A 192 -13.85 10.63 0.97
N THR A 193 -13.45 11.76 1.53
CA THR A 193 -13.53 13.05 0.85
C THR A 193 -12.37 13.23 -0.14
N ARG A 194 -12.57 14.11 -1.13
CA ARG A 194 -11.49 14.53 -2.03
C ARG A 194 -10.26 15.04 -1.26
N SER A 195 -10.44 15.75 -0.14
CA SER A 195 -9.32 16.22 0.72
C SER A 195 -8.52 15.06 1.29
N GLN A 196 -9.19 14.05 1.88
CA GLN A 196 -8.51 12.89 2.47
C GLN A 196 -7.72 12.10 1.42
N ILE A 197 -8.22 12.00 0.18
CA ILE A 197 -7.47 11.35 -0.92
C ILE A 197 -6.22 12.18 -1.29
N ARG A 198 -6.32 13.51 -1.33
CA ARG A 198 -5.15 14.38 -1.55
C ARG A 198 -4.12 14.24 -0.43
N GLU A 199 -4.56 14.19 0.82
CA GLU A 199 -3.67 14.03 1.97
C GLU A 199 -3.00 12.64 1.98
N MET A 200 -3.71 11.60 1.53
CA MET A 200 -3.14 10.29 1.26
C MET A 200 -2.02 10.35 0.20
N LEU A 201 -2.21 11.08 -0.90
CA LEU A 201 -1.15 11.29 -1.88
C LEU A 201 0.03 12.09 -1.32
N MET A 202 -0.24 13.12 -0.48
CA MET A 202 0.81 13.84 0.22
C MET A 202 1.65 12.91 1.10
N TYR A 203 1.01 11.97 1.81
CA TYR A 203 1.73 10.97 2.61
C TYR A 203 2.74 10.17 1.78
N LEU A 204 2.33 9.74 0.58
CA LEU A 204 3.18 8.95 -0.32
C LEU A 204 4.42 9.71 -0.83
N THR A 205 4.54 11.03 -0.59
CA THR A 205 5.77 11.74 -0.96
C THR A 205 7.00 11.21 -0.20
N ILE A 206 6.80 10.70 1.02
CA ILE A 206 7.86 10.07 1.84
C ILE A 206 8.43 8.84 1.14
N ASP A 207 7.55 7.93 0.69
CA ASP A 207 7.97 6.59 0.23
C ASP A 207 7.98 6.45 -1.29
N ALA A 208 7.12 7.13 -2.04
CA ALA A 208 7.10 7.08 -3.50
C ALA A 208 7.90 8.22 -4.14
N GLY A 209 8.19 9.29 -3.40
CA GLY A 209 8.94 10.46 -3.85
C GLY A 209 8.08 11.51 -4.59
N PHE A 210 8.55 12.76 -4.56
CA PHE A 210 7.81 13.92 -5.07
C PHE A 210 7.38 13.82 -6.53
N SER A 211 8.25 13.36 -7.43
CA SER A 211 7.94 13.32 -8.86
C SER A 211 6.80 12.35 -9.18
N ARG A 212 6.79 11.18 -8.52
CA ARG A 212 5.73 10.18 -8.69
C ARG A 212 4.39 10.67 -8.14
N VAL A 213 4.42 11.34 -6.98
CA VAL A 213 3.22 11.93 -6.38
C VAL A 213 2.71 13.14 -7.17
N TRP A 214 3.59 13.96 -7.73
CA TRP A 214 3.20 15.06 -8.62
C TRP A 214 2.37 14.54 -9.80
N ASN A 215 2.82 13.45 -10.43
CA ASN A 215 2.06 12.81 -11.50
C ASN A 215 0.72 12.26 -11.01
N ALA A 216 0.67 11.71 -9.79
CA ALA A 216 -0.57 11.25 -9.18
C ALA A 216 -1.56 12.40 -8.92
N PHE A 217 -1.09 13.57 -8.49
CA PHE A 217 -1.95 14.75 -8.36
C PHE A 217 -2.53 15.19 -9.69
N LYS A 218 -1.73 15.21 -10.76
CA LYS A 218 -2.24 15.52 -12.11
C LYS A 218 -3.31 14.53 -12.57
N ALA A 219 -3.10 13.23 -12.33
CA ALA A 219 -4.07 12.20 -12.66
C ALA A 219 -5.35 12.33 -11.82
N LEU A 220 -5.21 12.65 -10.53
CA LEU A 220 -6.33 12.87 -9.62
C LEU A 220 -7.17 14.08 -10.03
N ASP A 221 -6.52 15.21 -10.36
CA ASP A 221 -7.21 16.42 -10.81
C ASP A 221 -7.98 16.14 -12.10
N SER A 222 -7.35 15.48 -13.08
CA SER A 222 -8.02 15.07 -14.32
C SER A 222 -9.21 14.15 -14.07
N TYR A 223 -9.10 13.21 -13.14
CA TYR A 223 -10.22 12.33 -12.80
C TYR A 223 -11.36 13.10 -12.10
N PHE A 224 -11.05 14.00 -11.18
CA PHE A 224 -12.07 14.83 -10.53
C PHE A 224 -12.80 15.74 -11.50
N GLU A 225 -12.12 16.28 -12.52
CA GLU A 225 -12.75 17.01 -13.62
C GLU A 225 -13.77 16.14 -14.38
N THR A 226 -13.46 14.85 -14.61
CA THR A 226 -14.44 13.94 -15.27
C THR A 226 -15.67 13.64 -14.41
N LEU A 227 -15.55 13.66 -13.08
CA LEU A 227 -16.67 13.45 -12.16
C LEU A 227 -17.56 14.69 -12.01
N ASP A 228 -16.99 15.88 -12.27
CA ASP A 228 -17.70 17.16 -12.15
C ASP A 228 -18.37 17.60 -13.48
N ALA A 229 -18.11 16.89 -14.57
CA ALA A 229 -18.65 17.16 -15.91
C ALA A 229 -20.05 16.57 -16.12
#